data_AF-A0A2T4TMT5-F1
#
_entry.id   AF-A0A2T4TMT5-F1
#
_cell.length_a   1.000
_cell.length_b   1.000
_cell.length_c   1.000
_cell.angle_alpha   90.00
_cell.angle_beta   90.00
_cell.angle_gamma   90.00
#
_symmetry.space_group_name_H-M   'P 1'
#
loop_
_entity.id
_entity.type
_entity.pdbx_description
1 polymer ?
#
loop_
_entity_poly.entity_id
_entity_poly.type
_entity_poly.pdbx_seq_one_letter_code
_entity_poly.pdbx_strand_id
1 'polypeptide(L)'
;MRRIKMNLKGDARKEEGVSPECFFDRIMEISQRRSVEIPGEHQLRPPFKIYKIMGDGHRVVATSPADFLHQLRMGSRFDSEGTDIEYMHRFAHRLQELEGYLVSTESPEAFLADLLRHGFVSEE
;
A
#
# COMPACT_ATOMS: atom_id res chain seq x y z
N MET A 1 34.41 49.58 -10.22
CA MET A 1 33.31 49.56 -11.22
C MET A 1 33.67 48.60 -12.36
N ARG A 2 32.97 47.48 -12.51
CA ARG A 2 33.10 46.57 -13.67
C ARG A 2 31.68 46.27 -14.18
N ARG A 3 31.34 46.78 -15.37
CA ARG A 3 30.07 46.51 -16.05
C ARG A 3 30.24 45.25 -16.90
N ILE A 4 29.59 44.17 -16.51
CA ILE A 4 29.47 42.95 -17.32
C ILE A 4 28.34 43.22 -18.33
N LYS A 5 28.70 43.39 -19.60
CA LYS A 5 27.75 43.41 -20.72
C LYS A 5 27.44 41.96 -21.10
N MET A 6 26.21 41.53 -20.84
CA MET A 6 25.69 40.26 -21.33
C MET A 6 25.21 40.48 -22.77
N ASN A 7 25.82 39.80 -23.75
CA ASN A 7 25.33 39.77 -25.12
C ASN A 7 24.35 38.62 -25.26
N LEU A 8 23.06 38.92 -25.40
CA LEU A 8 22.02 37.96 -25.77
C LEU A 8 22.17 37.67 -27.26
N LYS A 9 22.96 36.65 -27.60
CA LYS A 9 23.01 36.09 -28.96
C LYS A 9 21.92 35.03 -29.05
N GLY A 10 20.87 35.36 -29.80
CA GLY A 10 19.77 34.46 -30.06
C GLY A 10 20.22 33.27 -30.90
N ASP A 11 19.72 32.10 -30.51
CA ASP A 11 19.50 30.97 -31.40
C ASP A 11 18.18 30.36 -30.98
N ALA A 12 17.10 30.80 -31.63
CA ALA A 12 15.79 30.18 -31.52
C ALA A 12 15.88 28.81 -32.19
N ARG A 13 16.27 27.80 -31.40
CA ARG A 13 16.03 26.40 -31.76
C ARG A 13 14.52 26.23 -31.86
N LYS A 14 14.03 25.98 -33.07
CA LYS A 14 12.67 25.51 -33.30
C LYS A 14 12.50 24.25 -32.47
N GLU A 15 11.75 24.35 -31.37
CA GLU A 15 11.21 23.17 -30.74
C GLU A 15 10.21 22.58 -31.74
N GLU A 16 10.59 21.48 -32.38
CA GLU A 16 9.65 20.61 -33.08
C GLU A 16 8.76 19.98 -32.02
N GLY A 17 7.77 20.76 -31.57
CA GLY A 17 6.70 20.26 -30.73
C GLY A 17 6.02 19.14 -31.51
N VAL A 18 6.23 17.91 -31.07
CA VAL A 18 5.47 16.77 -31.57
C VAL A 18 4.01 17.12 -31.36
N SER A 19 3.28 17.36 -32.46
CA SER A 19 1.86 17.67 -32.40
C SER A 19 1.17 16.62 -31.54
N PRO A 20 0.31 16.99 -30.58
CA PRO A 20 -0.40 16.03 -29.74
C PRO A 20 -1.10 14.96 -30.58
N GLU A 21 -1.66 15.35 -31.72
CA GLU A 21 -2.25 14.46 -32.73
C GLU A 21 -1.26 13.35 -33.16
N CYS A 22 -0.05 13.74 -33.57
CA CYS A 22 0.99 12.79 -34.00
C CYS A 22 1.53 11.94 -32.84
N PHE A 23 1.50 12.45 -31.60
CA PHE A 23 1.88 11.67 -30.44
C PHE A 23 0.85 10.58 -30.17
N PHE A 24 -0.44 10.92 -30.12
CA PHE A 24 -1.51 9.95 -29.88
C PHE A 24 -1.61 8.90 -30.99
N ASP A 25 -1.48 9.30 -32.25
CA ASP A 25 -1.45 8.37 -33.39
C ASP A 25 -0.31 7.37 -33.27
N ARG A 26 0.87 7.84 -32.86
CA ARG A 26 2.03 6.99 -32.63
C ARG A 26 1.82 6.01 -31.48
N ILE A 27 1.17 6.44 -30.40
CA ILE A 27 0.82 5.56 -29.27
C ILE A 27 -0.17 4.48 -29.72
N MET A 28 -1.19 4.83 -30.49
CA MET A 28 -2.19 3.89 -31.03
C MET A 28 -1.56 2.91 -32.02
N GLU A 29 -0.64 3.37 -32.87
CA GLU A 29 0.11 2.52 -33.81
C GLU A 29 1.01 1.52 -33.07
N ILE A 30 1.69 1.95 -31.99
CA ILE A 30 2.49 1.06 -31.13
C ILE A 30 1.59 0.02 -30.46
N SER A 31 0.39 0.40 -30.02
CA SER A 31 -0.57 -0.52 -29.39
C SER A 31 -1.09 -1.58 -30.37
N GLN A 32 -1.40 -1.20 -31.61
CA GLN A 32 -1.87 -2.15 -32.64
C GLN A 32 -0.77 -3.13 -33.09
N ARG A 33 0.50 -2.72 -32.99
CA ARG A 33 1.66 -3.56 -33.37
C ARG A 33 2.19 -4.42 -32.22
N ARG A 34 1.94 -4.06 -30.96
CA ARG A 34 2.38 -4.80 -29.78
C ARG A 34 1.29 -5.69 -29.19
N SER A 35 0.89 -6.71 -29.94
CA SER A 35 0.50 -7.99 -29.33
C SER A 35 1.78 -8.74 -28.95
N VAL A 36 2.62 -8.15 -28.11
CA VAL A 36 3.86 -8.78 -27.65
C VAL A 36 3.55 -9.42 -26.31
N GLU A 37 3.50 -10.75 -26.36
CA GLU A 37 3.52 -11.67 -25.23
C GLU A 37 4.45 -11.15 -24.12
N ILE A 38 3.87 -10.88 -22.95
CA ILE A 38 4.60 -10.42 -21.77
C ILE A 38 5.42 -11.62 -21.26
N PRO A 39 6.77 -11.56 -21.21
CA PRO A 39 7.58 -12.62 -20.61
C PRO A 39 7.19 -12.78 -19.14
N GLY A 40 6.84 -14.01 -18.74
CA GLY A 40 6.26 -14.37 -17.45
C GLY A 40 7.20 -14.29 -16.25
N GLU A 41 7.87 -13.16 -16.04
CA GLU A 41 8.66 -12.88 -14.83
C GLU A 41 8.38 -11.51 -14.19
N HIS A 42 7.30 -10.84 -14.60
CA HIS A 42 6.72 -9.81 -13.74
C HIS A 42 5.76 -10.51 -12.77
N GLN A 43 6.30 -11.08 -11.70
CA GLN A 43 5.49 -11.42 -10.53
C GLN A 43 4.84 -10.13 -10.07
N LEU A 44 3.58 -9.92 -10.48
CA LEU A 44 2.71 -8.91 -9.91
C LEU A 44 2.86 -9.07 -8.39
N ARG A 45 3.28 -8.00 -7.69
CA ARG A 45 3.37 -8.02 -6.24
C ARG A 45 2.09 -8.67 -5.71
N PRO A 46 2.16 -9.64 -4.77
CA PRO A 46 0.96 -10.26 -4.25
C PRO A 46 0.00 -9.15 -3.81
N PRO A 47 -1.30 -9.25 -4.18
CA PRO A 47 -2.25 -8.20 -3.89
C PRO A 47 -2.25 -7.99 -2.37
N PHE A 48 -1.98 -6.75 -1.96
CA PHE A 48 -2.11 -6.36 -0.55
C PHE A 48 -3.55 -5.91 -0.30
N LYS A 49 -4.00 -6.10 0.92
CA LYS A 49 -5.27 -5.59 1.43
C LYS A 49 -5.00 -4.44 2.39
N ILE A 50 -5.92 -3.49 2.44
CA ILE A 50 -5.89 -2.39 3.39
C ILE A 50 -6.97 -2.67 4.43
N TYR A 51 -6.57 -2.70 5.68
CA TYR A 51 -7.45 -2.91 6.82
C TYR A 51 -7.52 -1.62 7.63
N LYS A 52 -8.73 -1.13 7.88
CA LYS A 52 -8.98 0.01 8.74
C LYS A 52 -9.35 -0.47 10.14
N ILE A 53 -8.60 0.00 11.15
CA ILE A 53 -8.89 -0.24 12.56
C ILE A 53 -9.97 0.75 13.00
N MET A 54 -11.06 0.20 13.54
CA MET A 54 -12.23 0.96 13.96
C MET A 54 -12.01 1.45 15.39
N GLY A 55 -11.90 2.77 15.54
CA GLY A 55 -11.66 3.43 16.83
C GLY A 55 -10.66 4.59 16.70
N ASP A 56 -9.47 4.31 16.17
CA ASP A 56 -8.40 5.30 15.96
C ASP A 56 -8.22 5.70 14.49
N GLY A 57 -8.83 4.97 13.56
CA GLY A 57 -8.74 5.22 12.12
C GLY A 57 -7.40 4.82 11.52
N HIS A 58 -6.57 4.05 12.24
CA HIS A 58 -5.32 3.54 11.72
C HIS A 58 -5.54 2.54 10.58
N ARG A 59 -4.62 2.54 9.61
CA ARG A 59 -4.68 1.67 8.44
C ARG A 59 -3.49 0.72 8.45
N VAL A 60 -3.79 -0.56 8.31
CA VAL A 60 -2.81 -1.64 8.21
C VAL A 60 -2.82 -2.17 6.79
N VAL A 61 -1.67 -2.10 6.13
CA VAL A 61 -1.48 -2.71 4.81
C VAL A 61 -0.86 -4.07 5.02
N ALA A 62 -1.51 -5.13 4.53
CA ALA A 62 -1.02 -6.49 4.74
C ALA A 62 -1.28 -7.40 3.54
N THR A 63 -0.35 -8.32 3.31
CA THR A 63 -0.41 -9.30 2.22
C THR A 63 -1.00 -10.65 2.66
N SER A 64 -1.05 -10.89 3.98
CA SER A 64 -1.61 -12.09 4.60
C SER A 64 -2.12 -11.79 6.02
N PRO A 65 -2.92 -12.67 6.65
CA PRO A 65 -3.35 -12.50 8.03
C PRO A 65 -2.18 -12.47 9.04
N ALA A 66 -1.13 -13.25 8.81
CA ALA A 66 0.08 -13.20 9.62
C ALA A 66 0.81 -11.84 9.48
N ASP A 67 0.91 -11.33 8.26
CA ASP A 67 1.47 -10.00 8.00
C ASP A 67 0.60 -8.90 8.62
N PHE A 68 -0.72 -9.03 8.59
CA PHE A 68 -1.63 -8.12 9.29
C PHE A 68 -1.35 -8.09 10.79
N LEU A 69 -1.25 -9.25 11.44
CA LEU A 69 -0.94 -9.35 12.87
C LEU A 69 0.42 -8.72 13.19
N HIS A 70 1.41 -8.96 12.34
CA HIS A 70 2.74 -8.37 12.47
C HIS A 70 2.70 -6.83 12.41
N GLN A 71 2.05 -6.28 11.37
CA GLN A 71 1.89 -4.84 11.22
C GLN A 71 1.05 -4.22 12.34
N LEU A 72 0.01 -4.92 12.80
CA LEU A 72 -0.82 -4.50 13.93
C LEU A 72 0.01 -4.40 15.21
N ARG A 73 0.84 -5.42 15.50
CA ARG A 73 1.78 -5.37 16.64
C ARG A 73 2.77 -4.23 16.50
N MET A 74 3.35 -4.03 15.32
CA MET A 74 4.36 -3.00 15.10
C MET A 74 3.78 -1.58 15.16
N GLY A 75 2.51 -1.41 14.80
CA GLY A 75 1.76 -0.18 14.97
C GLY A 75 1.16 0.01 16.38
N SER A 76 1.20 -1.02 17.22
CA SER A 76 0.61 -1.00 18.56
C SER A 76 1.34 -0.02 19.47
N ARG A 77 0.59 0.93 20.05
CA ARG A 77 1.14 1.89 21.02
C ARG A 77 1.17 1.34 22.46
N PHE A 78 0.53 0.20 22.70
CA PHE A 78 0.31 -0.35 24.04
C PHE A 78 1.19 -1.56 24.34
N ASP A 79 1.41 -2.41 23.33
CA ASP A 79 2.20 -3.62 23.48
C ASP A 79 2.75 -4.01 22.11
N SER A 80 4.04 -3.77 21.88
CA SER A 80 4.71 -4.17 20.63
C SER A 80 5.82 -5.19 20.90
N GLU A 81 6.07 -5.54 22.16
CA GLU A 81 7.20 -6.37 22.57
C GLU A 81 6.87 -7.87 22.46
N GLY A 82 7.88 -8.67 22.09
CA GLY A 82 7.74 -10.11 21.95
C GLY A 82 7.39 -10.56 20.53
N THR A 83 6.78 -11.74 20.43
CA THR A 83 6.39 -12.35 19.15
C THR A 83 4.97 -11.96 18.73
N ASP A 84 4.65 -12.13 17.45
CA ASP A 84 3.30 -11.86 16.92
C ASP A 84 2.24 -12.73 17.61
N ILE A 85 2.58 -13.99 17.95
CA ILE A 85 1.70 -14.90 18.67
C ILE A 85 1.47 -14.44 20.12
N GLU A 86 2.51 -14.04 20.84
CA GLU A 86 2.36 -13.53 22.21
C GLU A 86 1.53 -12.24 22.23
N TYR A 87 1.72 -11.37 21.23
CA TYR A 87 0.91 -10.18 21.06
C TYR A 87 -0.56 -10.53 20.82
N MET A 88 -0.85 -11.50 19.95
CA MET A 88 -2.22 -11.96 19.68
C MET A 88 -2.94 -12.42 20.95
N HIS A 89 -2.26 -13.19 21.81
CA HIS A 89 -2.83 -13.64 23.08
C HIS A 89 -3.08 -12.49 24.06
N ARG A 90 -2.13 -11.57 24.18
CA ARG A 90 -2.27 -10.40 25.05
C ARG A 90 -3.36 -9.45 24.56
N PHE A 91 -3.47 -9.25 23.25
CA PHE A 91 -4.52 -8.49 22.62
C PHE A 91 -5.90 -9.11 22.90
N ALA A 92 -6.05 -10.42 22.70
CA ALA A 92 -7.32 -11.11 22.93
C ALA A 92 -7.77 -11.00 24.39
N HIS A 93 -6.87 -11.21 25.35
CA HIS A 93 -7.16 -11.03 26.77
C HIS A 93 -7.59 -9.59 27.08
N ARG A 94 -6.87 -8.61 26.53
CA ARG A 94 -7.18 -7.19 26.73
C ARG A 94 -8.53 -6.80 26.16
N LEU A 95 -8.84 -7.27 24.95
CA LEU A 95 -10.12 -7.02 24.29
C LEU A 95 -11.28 -7.62 25.09
N GLN A 96 -11.06 -8.81 25.66
CA GLN A 96 -12.03 -9.43 26.55
C GLN A 96 -12.25 -8.64 27.84
N GLU A 97 -11.18 -8.15 28.47
CA GLU A 97 -11.28 -7.36 29.70
C GLU A 97 -11.97 -6.00 29.50
N LEU A 98 -11.70 -5.34 28.36
CA LEU A 98 -12.18 -3.98 28.10
C LEU A 98 -13.54 -3.94 27.43
N GLU A 99 -13.76 -4.78 26.42
CA GLU A 99 -14.94 -4.73 25.54
C GLU A 99 -15.83 -5.98 25.69
N GLY A 100 -15.37 -7.02 26.40
CA GLY A 100 -16.13 -8.26 26.61
C GLY A 100 -16.16 -9.19 25.40
N TYR A 101 -15.37 -8.93 24.35
CA TYR A 101 -15.30 -9.76 23.15
C TYR A 101 -14.17 -10.78 23.22
N LEU A 102 -14.48 -12.02 22.86
CA LEU A 102 -13.51 -13.09 22.73
C LEU A 102 -13.16 -13.29 21.26
N VAL A 103 -11.88 -13.17 20.94
CA VAL A 103 -11.33 -13.39 19.59
C VAL A 103 -10.44 -14.63 19.61
N SER A 104 -10.48 -15.42 18.55
CA SER A 104 -9.68 -16.63 18.43
C SER A 104 -8.19 -16.32 18.37
N THR A 105 -7.38 -17.09 19.10
CA THR A 105 -5.91 -17.04 19.07
C THR A 105 -5.28 -18.33 18.57
N GLU A 106 -6.07 -19.19 17.93
CA GLU A 106 -5.63 -20.46 17.34
C GLU A 106 -4.72 -20.23 16.12
N SER A 107 -5.01 -19.19 15.33
CA SER A 107 -4.19 -18.76 14.20
C SER A 107 -4.43 -17.29 13.84
N PRO A 108 -3.49 -16.63 13.14
CA PRO A 108 -3.68 -15.26 12.66
C PRO A 108 -4.91 -15.09 11.74
N GLU A 109 -5.25 -16.13 10.98
CA GLU A 109 -6.43 -16.18 10.12
C GLU A 109 -7.73 -16.13 10.95
N ALA A 110 -7.83 -16.96 11.98
CA ALA A 110 -9.00 -16.99 12.87
C ALA A 110 -9.14 -15.67 13.63
N PHE A 111 -8.03 -15.14 14.13
CA PHE A 111 -7.96 -13.85 14.81
C PHE A 111 -8.49 -12.70 13.94
N LEU A 112 -7.94 -12.55 12.73
CA LEU A 112 -8.39 -11.50 11.79
C LEU A 112 -9.85 -11.68 11.39
N ALA A 113 -10.30 -12.92 11.15
CA ALA A 113 -11.69 -13.20 10.82
C ALA A 113 -12.66 -12.76 11.92
N ASP A 114 -12.31 -12.97 13.19
CA ASP A 114 -13.12 -12.53 14.32
C ASP A 114 -13.12 -11.00 14.46
N LEU A 115 -11.97 -10.34 14.27
CA LEU A 115 -11.90 -8.87 14.28
C LEU A 115 -12.79 -8.23 13.20
N LEU A 116 -12.81 -8.81 12.00
CA LEU A 116 -13.69 -8.39 10.91
C LEU A 116 -15.16 -8.66 11.25
N ARG A 117 -15.47 -9.84 11.81
CA ARG A 117 -16.84 -10.22 12.18
C ARG A 117 -17.42 -9.31 13.26
N HIS A 118 -16.61 -8.90 14.23
CA HIS A 118 -17.01 -8.01 15.31
C HIS A 118 -16.95 -6.53 14.93
N GLY A 119 -16.42 -6.19 13.75
CA GLY A 119 -16.37 -4.81 13.26
C GLY A 119 -15.29 -3.95 13.91
N PHE A 120 -14.29 -4.56 14.57
CA PHE A 120 -13.09 -3.87 15.04
C PHE A 120 -12.15 -3.52 13.89
N VAL A 121 -12.25 -4.27 12.79
CA VAL A 121 -11.47 -4.07 11.58
C VAL A 121 -12.41 -4.10 10.37
N SER A 122 -12.09 -3.34 9.32
CA SER A 122 -12.80 -3.36 8.05
C SER A 122 -11.79 -3.44 6.89
N GLU A 123 -12.07 -4.25 5.88
CA GLU A 123 -11.28 -4.28 4.63
C GLU A 123 -11.74 -3.14 3.70
N GLU A 124 -10.80 -2.38 3.12
CA GLU A 124 -11.04 -1.33 2.11
C GLU A 124 -10.75 -1.82 0.68
#